data_AF-A0A660UNX0-F1
#
_entry.id   AF-A0A660UNX0-F1
#
_cell.length_a   1.000
_cell.length_b   1.000
_cell.length_c   1.000
_cell.angle_alpha   90.00
_cell.angle_beta   90.00
_cell.angle_gamma   90.00
#
_symmetry.space_group_name_H-M   'P 1'
#
loop_
_entity.id
_entity.type
_entity.pdbx_description
1 polymer ?
#
loop_
_entity_poly.entity_id
_entity_poly.type
_entity_poly.pdbx_seq_one_letter_code
_entity_poly.pdbx_strand_id
1 'polypeptide(L)'
;MKSTEKRKTHMITTSVTATNLQMDYMKLLVAQMQNQNPLEPLDNKEMASQLAQFSQLQQLESINSNFAEVLATNERMYANSLIGKEISFIGETESGSREIMSRTVEQVSNIDGEATLVADDYIIGLEDIIAVKN
;
A
#
# COMPACT_ATOMS: atom_id res chain seq x y z
N MET A 1 -24.90 32.06 -16.35
CA MET A 1 -24.85 31.19 -15.16
C MET A 1 -23.77 30.15 -15.41
N LYS A 2 -22.55 30.45 -14.93
CA LYS A 2 -21.78 29.67 -13.92
C LYS A 2 -21.37 28.28 -14.42
N SER A 3 -20.14 28.12 -14.93
CA SER A 3 -18.91 27.89 -14.14
C SER A 3 -18.74 26.41 -13.78
N THR A 4 -17.97 25.69 -14.60
CA THR A 4 -17.17 24.53 -14.17
C THR A 4 -15.84 24.54 -14.93
N GLU A 5 -15.16 25.69 -14.83
CA GLU A 5 -13.71 25.73 -14.87
C GLU A 5 -13.21 25.12 -13.56
N LYS A 6 -12.57 23.96 -13.63
CA LYS A 6 -11.51 23.55 -12.69
C LYS A 6 -10.73 22.41 -13.33
N ARG A 7 -9.80 22.80 -14.20
CA ARG A 7 -8.59 22.00 -14.45
C ARG A 7 -7.99 21.70 -13.08
N LYS A 8 -8.12 20.45 -12.63
CA LYS A 8 -7.48 19.95 -11.43
C LYS A 8 -5.98 19.88 -11.75
N THR A 9 -5.29 21.00 -11.54
CA THR A 9 -3.84 21.07 -11.44
C THR A 9 -3.43 19.99 -10.43
N HIS A 10 -2.93 18.87 -10.93
CA HIS A 10 -2.18 17.94 -10.09
C HIS A 10 -0.95 18.74 -9.63
N MET A 11 -0.95 19.16 -8.37
CA MET A 11 0.29 19.47 -7.69
C MET A 11 1.20 18.26 -7.93
N ILE A 12 2.26 18.49 -8.70
CA ILE A 12 3.40 17.58 -8.71
C ILE A 12 4.00 17.76 -7.30
N THR A 13 3.44 17.05 -6.33
CA THR A 13 4.16 16.76 -5.10
C THR A 13 5.27 15.82 -5.55
N THR A 14 6.40 16.40 -5.94
CA THR A 14 7.65 15.65 -6.04
C THR A 14 7.86 15.08 -4.66
N SER A 15 7.49 13.81 -4.47
CA SER A 15 7.91 13.05 -3.30
C SER A 15 9.43 13.08 -3.37
N VAL A 16 10.06 13.90 -2.53
CA VAL A 16 11.51 13.84 -2.33
C VAL A 16 11.74 12.47 -1.74
N THR A 17 11.97 11.50 -2.61
CA THR A 17 12.19 10.12 -2.21
C THR A 17 13.50 10.12 -1.44
N ALA A 18 13.50 9.50 -0.26
CA ALA A 18 14.66 8.97 0.46
C ALA A 18 15.98 8.94 -0.32
N THR A 19 15.92 8.24 -1.44
CA THR A 19 17.01 7.93 -2.36
C THR A 19 17.62 9.18 -2.96
N ASN A 20 16.82 10.20 -3.27
CA ASN A 20 17.30 11.49 -3.78
C ASN A 20 18.09 12.25 -2.72
N LEU A 21 17.66 12.21 -1.44
CA LEU A 21 18.39 12.84 -0.34
C LEU A 21 19.73 12.13 -0.06
N GLN A 22 19.75 10.80 -0.12
CA GLN A 22 20.97 10.00 0.01
C GLN A 22 21.95 10.25 -1.15
N MET A 23 21.44 10.36 -2.39
CA MET A 23 22.25 10.70 -3.57
C MET A 23 22.81 12.13 -3.52
N ASP A 24 22.03 13.10 -3.08
CA ASP A 24 22.50 14.48 -2.95
C ASP A 24 23.51 14.63 -1.81
N TYR A 25 23.42 13.79 -0.76
CA TYR A 25 24.48 13.69 0.25
C TYR A 25 25.77 13.07 -0.28
N MET A 26 25.69 11.99 -1.07
CA MET A 26 26.88 11.41 -1.70
C MET A 26 27.59 12.41 -2.62
N LYS A 27 26.83 13.24 -3.34
CA LYS A 27 27.40 14.33 -4.15
C LYS A 27 28.07 15.40 -3.28
N LEU A 28 27.45 15.80 -2.17
CA LEU A 28 28.01 16.78 -1.25
C LEU A 28 29.28 16.25 -0.56
N LEU A 29 29.29 14.98 -0.16
CA LEU A 29 30.43 14.31 0.47
C LEU A 29 31.61 14.18 -0.49
N VAL A 30 31.35 13.84 -1.76
CA VAL A 30 32.38 13.82 -2.82
C VAL A 30 32.91 15.23 -3.11
N ALA A 31 32.03 16.24 -3.18
CA ALA A 31 32.42 17.63 -3.40
C ALA A 31 33.26 18.20 -2.24
N GLN A 32 32.96 17.80 -0.99
CA GLN A 32 33.76 18.14 0.18
C GLN A 32 35.11 17.41 0.16
N MET A 33 35.16 16.10 -0.12
CA MET A 33 36.45 15.38 -0.27
C MET A 33 37.38 15.99 -1.31
N GLN A 34 36.83 16.56 -2.39
CA GLN A 34 37.62 17.25 -3.43
C GLN A 34 38.15 18.64 -3.01
N ASN A 35 37.60 19.26 -1.96
CA ASN A 35 37.93 20.63 -1.52
C ASN A 35 38.47 20.75 -0.09
N GLN A 36 38.76 19.63 0.61
CA GLN A 36 39.24 19.68 2.00
C GLN A 36 40.74 19.97 2.07
N ASN A 37 41.12 21.02 2.80
CA ASN A 37 42.48 21.28 3.24
C ASN A 37 42.82 20.30 4.39
N PRO A 38 43.92 19.51 4.33
CA PRO A 38 44.21 18.42 5.28
C PRO A 38 44.31 18.77 6.77
N LEU A 39 44.36 20.06 7.12
CA LEU A 39 44.71 20.54 8.45
C LEU A 39 43.50 20.81 9.37
N GLU A 40 42.26 20.83 8.85
CA GLU A 40 41.05 21.02 9.66
C GLU A 40 39.90 20.12 9.18
N PRO A 41 39.81 18.86 9.64
CA PRO A 41 38.67 18.01 9.30
C PRO A 41 37.43 18.48 10.08
N LEU A 42 36.52 19.20 9.42
CA LEU A 42 35.24 19.52 10.03
C LEU A 42 34.36 18.27 10.19
N ASP A 43 33.50 18.31 11.21
CA ASP A 43 32.69 17.22 11.75
C ASP A 43 31.53 16.81 10.82
N ASN A 44 31.86 16.13 9.72
CA ASN A 44 30.87 15.49 8.83
C ASN A 44 30.15 14.30 9.49
N LYS A 45 30.49 13.96 10.74
CA LYS A 45 30.04 12.75 11.43
C LYS A 45 28.63 12.90 11.98
N GLU A 46 28.24 14.09 12.43
CA GLU A 46 26.90 14.35 12.98
C GLU A 46 25.82 14.25 11.89
N MET A 47 26.05 14.86 10.72
CA MET A 47 25.13 14.76 9.58
C MET A 47 25.09 13.34 8.99
N ALA A 48 26.24 12.65 8.92
CA ALA A 48 26.29 11.23 8.53
C ALA A 48 25.45 10.35 9.48
N SER A 49 25.52 10.63 10.78
CA SER A 49 24.74 9.94 11.81
C SER A 49 23.24 10.18 11.65
N GLN A 50 22.81 11.43 11.41
CA GLN A 50 21.41 11.76 11.17
C GLN A 50 20.87 11.13 9.87
N LEU A 51 21.67 11.08 8.81
CA LEU A 51 21.29 10.40 7.57
C LEU A 51 21.23 8.89 7.71
N ALA A 52 22.14 8.29 8.49
CA ALA A 52 22.08 6.87 8.81
C ALA A 52 20.79 6.54 9.58
N GLN A 53 20.38 7.39 10.53
CA GLN A 53 19.12 7.27 11.26
C GLN A 53 17.91 7.40 10.33
N PHE A 54 17.91 8.39 9.44
CA PHE A 54 16.83 8.57 8.46
C PHE A 54 16.74 7.40 7.46
N SER A 55 17.89 6.91 6.98
CA SER A 55 17.95 5.74 6.09
C SER A 55 17.40 4.49 6.78
N GLN A 56 17.66 4.32 8.08
CA GLN A 56 17.07 3.22 8.86
C GLN A 56 15.56 3.35 8.99
N LEU A 57 15.03 4.54 9.26
CA LEU A 57 13.57 4.76 9.31
C LEU A 57 12.91 4.47 7.95
N GLN A 58 13.54 4.86 6.86
CA GLN A 58 13.03 4.59 5.51
C GLN A 58 13.08 3.12 5.14
N GLN A 59 14.13 2.42 5.57
CA GLN A 59 14.19 0.98 5.43
C GLN A 59 13.05 0.29 6.20
N LEU A 60 12.74 0.76 7.41
CA LEU A 60 11.60 0.26 8.19
C LEU A 60 10.26 0.55 7.52
N GLU A 61 10.07 1.76 6.98
CA GLU A 61 8.86 2.13 6.23
C GLU A 61 8.69 1.27 4.97
N SER A 62 9.79 0.99 4.26
CA SER A 62 9.81 0.11 3.10
C SER A 62 9.46 -1.33 3.48
N ILE A 63 9.98 -1.83 4.60
CA ILE A 63 9.65 -3.16 5.11
C ILE A 63 8.16 -3.24 5.47
N ASN A 64 7.62 -2.24 6.16
CA ASN A 64 6.19 -2.21 6.50
C ASN A 64 5.32 -2.20 5.24
N SER A 65 5.69 -1.41 4.23
CA SER A 65 4.97 -1.34 2.95
C SER A 65 5.01 -2.68 2.20
N ASN A 66 6.18 -3.30 2.11
CA ASN A 66 6.33 -4.63 1.51
C ASN A 66 5.53 -5.69 2.26
N PHE A 67 5.49 -5.62 3.59
CA PHE A 67 4.71 -6.55 4.40
C PHE A 67 3.21 -6.41 4.14
N ALA A 68 2.70 -5.18 4.06
CA ALA A 68 1.31 -4.91 3.68
C ALA A 68 0.98 -5.46 2.28
N GLU A 69 1.89 -5.31 1.31
CA GLU A 69 1.71 -5.86 -0.04
C GLU A 69 1.69 -7.40 -0.06
N VAL A 70 2.54 -8.04 0.75
CA VAL A 70 2.55 -9.50 0.90
C VAL A 70 1.25 -10.00 1.50
N LEU A 71 0.73 -9.34 2.54
CA LEU A 71 -0.57 -9.66 3.14
C LEU A 71 -1.70 -9.53 2.11
N ALA A 72 -1.77 -8.40 1.40
CA ALA A 72 -2.76 -8.19 0.35
C ALA A 72 -2.65 -9.24 -0.78
N THR A 73 -1.45 -9.69 -1.10
CA THR A 73 -1.23 -10.78 -2.07
C THR A 73 -1.74 -12.12 -1.54
N ASN A 74 -1.50 -12.42 -0.26
CA ASN A 74 -1.99 -13.64 0.37
C ASN A 74 -3.53 -13.67 0.40
N GLU A 75 -4.17 -12.57 0.79
CA GLU A 75 -5.63 -12.42 0.77
C GLU A 75 -6.19 -12.59 -0.63
N ARG A 76 -5.59 -11.96 -1.65
CA ARG A 76 -5.97 -12.19 -3.05
C ARG A 76 -5.82 -13.64 -3.46
N MET A 77 -4.75 -14.32 -3.10
CA MET A 77 -4.57 -15.74 -3.40
C MET A 77 -5.65 -16.60 -2.75
N TYR A 78 -5.97 -16.32 -1.48
CA TYR A 78 -7.04 -17.00 -0.77
C TYR A 78 -8.39 -16.75 -1.45
N ALA A 79 -8.73 -15.49 -1.76
CA ALA A 79 -9.93 -15.13 -2.52
C ALA A 79 -10.02 -15.88 -3.85
N ASN A 80 -8.92 -15.96 -4.62
CA ASN A 80 -8.88 -16.69 -5.88
C ASN A 80 -9.13 -18.18 -5.71
N SER A 81 -8.70 -18.77 -4.59
CA SER A 81 -8.97 -20.19 -4.27
C SER A 81 -10.45 -20.48 -3.96
N LEU A 82 -11.24 -19.44 -3.70
CA LEU A 82 -12.66 -19.53 -3.42
C LEU A 82 -13.53 -19.47 -4.69
N ILE A 83 -12.96 -19.05 -5.83
CA ILE A 83 -13.67 -19.04 -7.11
C ILE A 83 -14.21 -20.45 -7.41
N GLY A 84 -15.50 -20.55 -7.71
CA GLY A 84 -16.20 -21.80 -7.95
C GLY A 84 -16.59 -22.59 -6.70
N LYS A 85 -16.22 -22.14 -5.49
CA LYS A 85 -16.69 -22.74 -4.23
C LYS A 85 -17.99 -22.09 -3.77
N GLU A 86 -18.78 -22.86 -3.02
CA GLU A 86 -19.97 -22.36 -2.33
C GLU A 86 -19.56 -21.75 -0.99
N ILE A 87 -19.84 -20.46 -0.79
CA ILE A 87 -19.58 -19.74 0.45
C ILE A 87 -20.90 -19.37 1.12
N SER A 88 -20.90 -19.33 2.45
CA SER A 88 -22.02 -18.86 3.26
C SER A 88 -21.67 -17.53 3.93
N PHE A 89 -22.53 -16.53 3.78
CA PHE A 89 -22.34 -15.17 4.29
C PHE A 89 -23.68 -14.58 4.74
N ILE A 90 -23.66 -13.46 5.45
CA ILE A 90 -24.89 -12.74 5.84
C ILE A 90 -25.29 -11.80 4.71
N GLY A 91 -26.37 -12.13 4.01
CA GLY A 91 -26.97 -11.27 2.99
C GLY A 91 -28.18 -10.51 3.53
N GLU A 92 -28.47 -9.36 2.94
CA GLU A 92 -29.75 -8.67 3.13
C GLU A 92 -30.71 -9.07 2.00
N THR A 93 -31.92 -9.49 2.38
CA THR A 93 -32.99 -9.82 1.44
C THR A 93 -33.73 -8.56 0.99
N GLU A 94 -34.53 -8.64 -0.08
CA GLU A 94 -35.39 -7.53 -0.53
C GLU A 94 -36.36 -7.02 0.56
N SER A 95 -36.64 -7.84 1.58
CA SER A 95 -37.45 -7.47 2.74
C SER A 95 -36.67 -6.73 3.83
N GLY A 96 -35.36 -6.52 3.66
CA GLY A 96 -34.47 -5.92 4.66
C GLY A 96 -34.07 -6.86 5.81
N SER A 97 -34.39 -8.15 5.72
CA SER A 97 -33.98 -9.15 6.72
C SER A 97 -32.58 -9.63 6.44
N ARG A 98 -31.77 -9.80 7.50
CA ARG A 98 -30.43 -10.39 7.44
C ARG A 98 -30.52 -11.89 7.62
N GLU A 99 -30.11 -12.64 6.61
CA GLU A 99 -30.15 -14.10 6.60
C GLU A 99 -28.82 -14.67 6.12
N ILE A 100 -28.50 -15.89 6.57
CA ILE A 100 -27.35 -16.62 6.06
C ILE A 100 -27.73 -17.18 4.69
N MET A 101 -26.99 -16.77 3.67
CA MET A 101 -27.20 -17.17 2.30
C MET A 101 -25.95 -17.90 1.80
N SER A 102 -26.16 -18.95 1.00
CA SER A 102 -25.07 -19.65 0.33
C SER A 102 -25.09 -19.31 -1.16
N ARG A 103 -23.91 -18.95 -1.71
CA ARG A 103 -23.71 -18.64 -3.12
C ARG A 103 -22.37 -19.15 -3.61
N THR A 104 -22.26 -19.36 -4.92
CA THR A 104 -21.00 -19.71 -5.57
C THR A 104 -20.24 -18.45 -5.92
N VAL A 105 -18.95 -18.40 -5.57
CA VAL A 105 -18.08 -17.28 -5.97
C VAL A 105 -17.81 -17.36 -7.46
N GLU A 106 -18.15 -16.31 -8.19
CA GLU A 106 -17.92 -16.24 -9.63
C GLU A 106 -16.61 -15.51 -9.96
N GLN A 107 -16.30 -14.48 -9.17
CA GLN A 107 -15.17 -13.61 -9.44
C GLN A 107 -14.56 -13.07 -8.15
N VAL A 108 -13.26 -12.75 -8.22
CA VAL A 108 -12.57 -11.92 -7.24
C VAL A 108 -12.40 -10.52 -7.82
N SER A 109 -12.76 -9.52 -7.04
CA SER A 109 -12.54 -8.11 -7.34
C SER A 109 -11.59 -7.50 -6.31
N ASN A 110 -11.03 -6.34 -6.63
CA ASN A 110 -10.29 -5.53 -5.67
C ASN A 110 -10.97 -4.17 -5.55
N ILE A 111 -11.48 -3.87 -4.36
CA ILE A 111 -12.19 -2.63 -4.06
C ILE A 111 -11.44 -1.98 -2.90
N ASP A 112 -11.04 -0.72 -3.09
CA ASP A 112 -10.27 0.06 -2.09
C ASP A 112 -8.97 -0.62 -1.59
N GLY A 113 -8.39 -1.52 -2.39
CA GLY A 113 -7.17 -2.24 -2.05
C GLY A 113 -7.41 -3.62 -1.44
N GLU A 114 -8.64 -3.92 -1.02
CA GLU A 114 -9.01 -5.18 -0.35
C GLU A 114 -9.59 -6.18 -1.36
N ALA A 115 -9.30 -7.46 -1.16
CA ALA A 115 -9.82 -8.53 -2.00
C ALA A 115 -11.27 -8.85 -1.62
N THR A 116 -12.20 -8.68 -2.55
CA THR A 116 -13.63 -8.97 -2.35
C THR A 116 -14.08 -10.08 -3.30
N LEU A 117 -15.07 -10.84 -2.87
CA LEU A 117 -15.70 -11.90 -3.64
C LEU A 117 -17.00 -11.39 -4.25
N VAL A 118 -17.25 -11.76 -5.51
CA VAL A 118 -18.50 -11.46 -6.20
C VAL A 118 -19.24 -12.78 -6.41
N ALA A 119 -20.48 -12.84 -5.91
CA ALA A 119 -21.37 -13.97 -6.05
C ALA A 119 -22.78 -13.45 -6.36
N ASP A 120 -23.28 -13.70 -7.57
CA ASP A 120 -24.44 -13.03 -8.15
C ASP A 120 -24.31 -11.48 -8.02
N ASP A 121 -25.27 -10.83 -7.37
CA ASP A 121 -25.31 -9.39 -7.10
C ASP A 121 -24.65 -8.98 -5.78
N TYR A 122 -24.05 -9.93 -5.05
CA TYR A 122 -23.44 -9.69 -3.75
C TYR A 122 -21.93 -9.51 -3.86
N ILE A 123 -21.45 -8.41 -3.28
CA ILE A 123 -20.03 -8.16 -3.03
C ILE A 123 -19.77 -8.47 -1.56
N ILE A 124 -18.87 -9.42 -1.32
CA ILE A 124 -18.66 -10.04 -0.01
C ILE A 124 -17.19 -9.89 0.37
N GLY A 125 -16.91 -9.31 1.54
CA GLY A 125 -15.57 -9.28 2.11
C GLY A 125 -15.12 -10.67 2.56
N LEU A 126 -13.81 -10.94 2.57
CA LEU A 126 -13.28 -12.21 3.06
C LEU A 126 -13.61 -12.42 4.55
N GLU A 127 -13.71 -11.34 5.30
CA GLU A 127 -14.08 -11.26 6.71
C GLU A 127 -15.55 -11.63 6.98
N ASP A 128 -16.42 -11.48 5.99
CA ASP A 128 -17.86 -11.74 6.12
C ASP A 128 -18.24 -13.20 5.81
N ILE A 129 -17.25 -14.02 5.41
CA ILE A 129 -17.45 -15.43 5.12
C ILE A 129 -17.59 -16.22 6.41
N ILE A 130 -18.74 -16.88 6.58
CA ILE A 130 -19.02 -17.75 7.72
C ILE A 130 -18.49 -19.16 7.47
N ALA A 131 -18.68 -19.68 6.26
CA ALA A 131 -18.27 -21.03 5.91
C ALA A 131 -17.97 -21.17 4.41
N VAL A 132 -17.06 -22.10 4.07
CA VAL A 132 -16.75 -22.49 2.70
C VAL A 132 -17.04 -23.98 2.55
N LYS A 133 -17.86 -24.34 1.56
CA LYS A 133 -18.21 -25.71 1.24
C LYS A 133 -17.51 -26.14 -0.05
N ASN A 134 -17.04 -27.39 -0.05
CA ASN A 134 -16.37 -28.02 -1.19
C ASN A 134 -17.35 -28.74 -2.11
#